data_AF-A0A448YYA8-F1
#
_entry.id   AF-A0A448YYA8-F1
#
_cell.length_a   1.000
_cell.length_b   1.000
_cell.length_c   1.000
_cell.angle_alpha   90.00
_cell.angle_beta   90.00
_cell.angle_gamma   90.00
#
_symmetry.space_group_name_H-M   'P 1'
#
loop_
_entity.id
_entity.type
_entity.pdbx_description
1 polymer ?
#
loop_
_entity_poly.entity_id
_entity_poly.type
_entity_poly.pdbx_seq_one_letter_code
_entity_poly.pdbx_strand_id
1 'polypeptide(L)'
;MSPPSANPTTGKTHVAEKTKLHEGGSLKPYSHEELGTSDDIGRAKDPVKYLLSTEQRARERQVAYETVRLLREDVIECYRSSGVNHYTDCKEINQKYFDLVTKKDMGQLHPNWKNPEKHDGW
;
A
#
# COMPACT_ATOMS: atom_id res chain seq x y z
N MET A 1 -1.06 27.96 -35.90
CA MET A 1 -1.56 27.51 -34.59
C MET A 1 -0.58 26.49 -34.06
N SER A 2 0.28 26.91 -33.13
CA SER A 2 1.26 26.03 -32.50
C SER A 2 0.53 25.05 -31.58
N PRO A 3 0.90 23.76 -31.53
CA PRO A 3 0.32 22.82 -30.57
C PRO A 3 0.63 23.32 -29.14
N PRO A 4 -0.29 23.14 -28.18
CA PRO A 4 -0.01 23.47 -26.80
C PRO A 4 1.19 22.64 -26.35
N SER A 5 2.28 23.32 -25.99
CA SER A 5 3.41 22.74 -25.27
C SER A 5 2.85 22.15 -23.98
N ALA A 6 2.73 20.82 -23.91
CA ALA A 6 2.53 20.15 -22.64
C ALA A 6 3.74 20.52 -21.78
N ASN A 7 3.52 21.38 -20.79
CA ASN A 7 4.52 21.59 -19.75
C ASN A 7 4.85 20.19 -19.19
N PRO A 8 6.11 19.73 -19.22
CA PRO A 8 6.47 18.52 -18.51
C PRO A 8 6.02 18.75 -17.07
N THR A 9 5.09 17.92 -16.59
CA THR A 9 4.59 18.01 -15.22
C THR A 9 5.82 18.00 -14.32
N THR A 10 6.14 19.16 -13.76
CA THR A 10 7.27 19.34 -12.86
C THR A 10 7.04 18.45 -11.66
N GLY A 11 7.58 17.22 -11.66
CA GLY A 11 7.80 16.36 -10.49
C GLY A 11 6.77 16.43 -9.35
N LYS A 12 5.48 16.53 -9.70
CA LYS A 12 4.35 16.60 -8.78
C LYS A 12 3.29 15.65 -9.27
N THR A 13 3.69 14.39 -9.45
CA THR A 13 2.72 13.31 -9.43
C THR A 13 1.98 13.35 -8.10
N HIS A 14 0.78 12.77 -8.03
CA HIS A 14 -0.05 12.80 -6.82
C HIS A 14 0.62 12.14 -5.60
N VAL A 15 1.75 11.45 -5.81
CA VAL A 15 2.64 10.85 -4.78
C VAL A 15 3.88 11.70 -4.47
N ALA A 16 4.14 12.80 -5.19
CA ALA A 16 5.36 13.62 -5.09
C ALA A 16 5.21 14.95 -4.33
N GLU A 17 4.07 15.21 -3.66
CA GLU A 17 4.11 16.15 -2.54
C GLU A 17 4.70 15.41 -1.33
N LYS A 18 6.03 15.53 -1.15
CA LYS A 18 6.75 14.99 0.03
C LYS A 18 6.07 15.34 1.36
N THR A 19 5.36 16.47 1.41
CA THR A 19 4.60 16.97 2.55
C THR A 19 3.28 16.23 2.82
N LYS A 20 2.77 15.44 1.87
CA LYS A 20 1.55 14.64 2.00
C LYS A 20 1.80 13.14 2.14
N LEU A 21 3.03 12.68 1.91
CA LEU A 21 3.42 11.38 2.44
C LEU A 21 3.36 11.49 3.96
N HIS A 22 2.57 10.64 4.61
CA HIS A 22 2.89 10.25 5.97
C HIS A 22 4.30 9.67 5.87
N GLU A 23 5.31 10.45 6.28
CA GLU A 23 6.68 9.97 6.38
C GLU A 23 6.59 8.63 7.12
N GLY A 24 7.09 7.57 6.50
CA GLY A 24 6.96 6.20 6.97
C GLY A 24 7.73 5.95 8.27
N GLY A 25 7.47 6.74 9.31
CA GLY A 25 7.62 6.29 10.67
C GLY A 25 6.88 4.96 10.79
N SER A 26 7.51 4.01 11.50
CA SER A 26 7.00 2.65 11.69
C SER A 26 5.50 2.68 11.97
N LEU A 27 4.68 2.37 10.95
CA LEU A 27 3.23 2.37 11.08
C LEU A 27 2.90 1.32 12.13
N LYS A 28 2.18 1.75 13.17
CA LYS A 28 1.84 0.85 14.27
C LYS A 28 0.78 -0.14 13.76
N PRO A 29 0.95 -1.44 14.00
CA PRO A 29 -0.07 -2.44 13.66
C PRO A 29 -1.41 -2.07 14.29
N TYR A 30 -2.51 -2.27 13.55
CA TYR A 30 -3.85 -2.02 14.08
C TYR A 30 -4.21 -3.06 15.15
N SER A 31 -5.08 -2.69 16.09
CA SER A 31 -5.54 -3.61 17.13
C SER A 31 -6.48 -4.67 16.54
N HIS A 32 -6.26 -5.94 16.85
CA HIS A 32 -7.14 -7.03 16.43
C HIS A 32 -7.52 -7.96 17.59
N GLU A 33 -8.71 -8.56 17.47
CA GLU A 33 -9.12 -9.70 18.27
C GLU A 33 -9.09 -10.94 17.37
N GLU A 34 -8.62 -12.06 17.89
CA GLU A 34 -8.57 -13.34 17.18
C GLU A 34 -9.75 -14.22 17.56
N LEU A 35 -10.11 -15.19 16.71
CA LEU A 35 -11.05 -16.22 17.10
C LEU A 35 -10.47 -17.05 18.26
N GLY A 36 -11.33 -17.52 19.17
CA GLY A 36 -10.95 -18.48 20.19
C GLY A 36 -10.39 -19.77 19.56
N THR A 37 -9.41 -20.37 20.22
CA THR A 37 -8.83 -21.67 19.82
C THR A 37 -9.69 -22.81 20.37
N SER A 38 -9.81 -23.91 19.60
CA SER A 38 -10.36 -25.27 19.85
C SER A 38 -11.54 -25.49 20.79
N ASP A 39 -11.56 -24.86 21.96
CA ASP A 39 -12.54 -25.07 23.03
C ASP A 39 -13.77 -24.19 22.84
N ASP A 40 -13.58 -23.03 22.19
CA ASP A 40 -14.65 -22.16 21.71
C ASP A 40 -14.94 -22.47 20.24
N ILE A 41 -16.20 -22.70 19.88
CA ILE A 41 -16.72 -23.15 18.57
C ILE A 41 -16.49 -22.12 17.44
N GLY A 42 -15.26 -21.66 17.22
CA GLY A 42 -14.94 -20.57 16.29
C GLY A 42 -15.60 -19.25 16.67
N ARG A 43 -15.79 -18.98 17.97
CA ARG A 43 -16.33 -17.70 18.46
C ARG A 43 -15.19 -16.81 18.96
N ALA A 44 -15.22 -15.53 18.58
CA ALA A 44 -14.32 -14.55 19.18
C ALA A 44 -14.73 -14.25 20.63
N LYS A 45 -13.75 -14.00 21.50
CA LYS A 45 -13.99 -13.65 22.91
C LYS A 45 -14.84 -12.39 23.05
N ASP A 46 -14.58 -11.41 22.18
CA ASP A 46 -15.38 -10.20 22.01
C ASP A 46 -15.82 -10.10 20.54
N PRO A 47 -17.08 -10.45 20.21
CA PRO A 47 -17.54 -10.52 18.82
C PRO A 47 -17.55 -9.14 18.14
N VAL A 48 -17.79 -8.06 18.90
CA VAL A 48 -17.84 -6.71 18.33
C VAL A 48 -16.44 -6.26 17.93
N LYS A 49 -15.44 -6.47 18.79
CA LYS A 49 -14.04 -6.15 18.46
C LYS A 49 -13.50 -6.97 17.30
N TYR A 50 -13.90 -8.23 17.19
CA TYR A 50 -13.53 -9.08 16.06
C TYR A 50 -14.10 -8.56 14.72
N LEU A 51 -15.35 -8.08 14.71
CA LEU A 51 -15.93 -7.48 13.51
C LEU A 51 -15.21 -6.17 13.16
N LEU A 52 -14.95 -5.31 14.15
CA LEU A 52 -14.21 -4.05 13.94
C LEU A 52 -12.79 -4.28 13.43
N SER A 53 -12.08 -5.31 13.92
CA SER A 53 -10.74 -5.66 13.42
C SER A 53 -10.77 -6.18 11.99
N THR A 54 -11.82 -6.93 11.63
CA THR A 54 -12.05 -7.41 10.26
C THR A 54 -12.34 -6.26 9.30
N GLU A 55 -13.18 -5.31 9.72
CA GLU A 55 -13.42 -4.09 8.94
C GLU A 55 -12.17 -3.24 8.78
N GLN A 56 -11.38 -3.07 9.85
CA GLN A 56 -10.13 -2.33 9.78
C GLN A 56 -9.16 -2.99 8.80
N ARG A 57 -9.04 -4.31 8.83
CA ARG A 57 -8.22 -5.06 7.87
C ARG A 57 -8.64 -4.78 6.43
N ALA A 58 -9.95 -4.77 6.15
CA ALA A 58 -10.46 -4.49 4.82
C ALA A 58 -10.09 -3.06 4.38
N ARG A 59 -10.15 -2.08 5.28
CA ARG A 59 -9.68 -0.70 5.02
C ARG A 59 -8.19 -0.65 4.71
N GLU A 60 -7.34 -1.31 5.52
CA GLU A 60 -5.89 -1.35 5.27
C GLU A 60 -5.56 -2.00 3.91
N ARG A 61 -6.30 -3.03 3.53
CA ARG A 61 -6.13 -3.69 2.23
C ARG A 61 -6.47 -2.74 1.07
N GLN A 62 -7.55 -1.97 1.19
CA GLN A 62 -7.92 -0.97 0.18
C GLN A 62 -6.83 0.10 0.07
N VAL A 63 -6.33 0.61 1.19
CA VAL A 63 -5.24 1.58 1.21
C VAL A 63 -3.99 1.01 0.54
N ALA A 64 -3.59 -0.23 0.85
CA ALA A 64 -2.44 -0.88 0.22
C ALA A 64 -2.58 -0.96 -1.31
N TYR A 65 -3.73 -1.41 -1.83
CA TYR A 65 -3.92 -1.47 -3.29
C TYR A 65 -3.96 -0.10 -3.96
N GLU A 66 -4.62 0.89 -3.37
CA GLU A 66 -4.68 2.23 -3.95
C GLU A 66 -3.30 2.91 -3.92
N THR A 67 -2.47 2.65 -2.91
CA THR A 67 -1.08 3.16 -2.89
C THR A 67 -0.22 2.55 -4.00
N VAL A 68 -0.34 1.25 -4.26
CA VAL A 68 0.31 0.59 -5.42
C VAL A 68 -0.17 1.22 -6.73
N ARG A 69 -1.49 1.45 -6.84
CA ARG A 69 -2.11 1.99 -8.05
C ARG A 69 -1.58 3.37 -8.37
N LEU A 70 -1.50 4.27 -7.38
CA LEU A 70 -0.94 5.60 -7.54
C LEU A 70 0.53 5.53 -7.98
N LEU A 71 1.36 4.69 -7.34
CA LEU A 71 2.76 4.51 -7.77
C LEU A 71 2.88 3.96 -9.18
N ARG A 72 1.96 3.09 -9.61
CA ARG A 72 1.93 2.57 -10.98
C ARG A 72 1.60 3.67 -11.99
N GLU A 73 0.65 4.54 -11.68
CA GLU A 73 0.31 5.68 -12.52
C GLU A 73 1.53 6.61 -12.69
N ASP A 74 2.27 6.87 -11.61
CA ASP A 74 3.51 7.66 -11.64
C ASP A 74 4.61 7.02 -12.51
N VAL A 75 4.79 5.70 -12.41
CA VAL A 75 5.73 4.96 -13.28
C VAL A 75 5.35 5.11 -14.75
N ILE A 76 4.06 4.98 -15.07
CA ILE A 76 3.55 5.10 -16.44
C ILE A 76 3.76 6.53 -16.96
N GLU A 77 3.49 7.56 -16.13
CA GLU A 77 3.70 8.96 -16.49
C GLU A 77 5.19 9.25 -16.74
N CYS A 78 6.07 8.77 -15.86
CA CYS A 78 7.51 8.92 -16.04
C CYS A 78 7.99 8.25 -17.33
N TYR A 79 7.55 7.02 -17.59
CA TYR A 79 7.89 6.31 -18.82
C TYR A 79 7.44 7.07 -20.09
N ARG A 80 6.22 7.63 -20.06
CA ARG A 80 5.65 8.39 -21.20
C ARG A 80 6.36 9.73 -21.43
N SER A 81 6.85 10.38 -20.39
CA SER A 81 7.51 11.70 -20.46
C SER A 81 9.00 11.61 -20.80
N SER A 82 9.74 10.66 -20.22
CA SER A 82 11.19 10.50 -20.43
C SER A 82 11.57 9.85 -21.77
N GLY A 83 10.66 9.11 -22.41
CA GLY A 83 10.91 8.46 -23.70
C GLY A 83 12.08 7.47 -23.63
N VAL A 84 13.16 7.71 -24.38
CA VAL A 84 14.31 6.78 -24.46
C VAL A 84 15.10 6.72 -23.15
N ASN A 85 15.13 7.80 -22.36
CA ASN A 85 15.94 7.91 -21.13
C ASN A 85 15.24 7.39 -19.86
N HIS A 86 14.10 6.70 -19.99
CA HIS A 86 13.32 6.23 -18.83
C HIS A 86 14.09 5.32 -17.86
N TYR A 87 15.15 4.63 -18.31
CA TYR A 87 15.96 3.78 -17.45
C TYR A 87 16.76 4.56 -16.39
N THR A 88 17.20 5.79 -16.70
CA THR A 88 17.93 6.64 -15.75
C THR A 88 16.96 7.48 -14.94
N ASP A 89 16.00 8.10 -15.62
CA ASP A 89 15.15 9.14 -15.03
C ASP A 89 14.07 8.53 -14.12
N CYS A 90 13.51 7.38 -14.49
CA CYS A 90 12.45 6.72 -13.73
C CYS A 90 12.95 5.69 -12.73
N LYS A 91 14.28 5.54 -12.56
CA LYS A 91 14.88 4.49 -11.72
C LYS A 91 14.34 4.51 -10.29
N GLU A 92 14.29 5.69 -9.67
CA GLU A 92 13.86 5.81 -8.27
C GLU A 92 12.38 5.47 -8.08
N ILE A 93 11.51 5.91 -8.98
CA ILE A 93 10.06 5.65 -8.94
C ILE A 93 9.81 4.16 -9.17
N ASN A 94 10.49 3.56 -10.15
CA ASN A 94 10.43 2.13 -10.45
C ASN A 94 10.90 1.29 -9.26
N GLN A 95 11.99 1.69 -8.60
CA GLN A 95 12.49 0.98 -7.42
C GLN A 95 11.46 1.01 -6.30
N LYS A 96 10.86 2.17 -6.00
CA LYS A 96 9.80 2.30 -4.98
C LYS A 96 8.60 1.42 -5.28
N TYR A 97 8.14 1.42 -6.54
CA TYR A 97 7.04 0.57 -6.97
C TYR A 97 7.40 -0.92 -6.84
N PHE A 98 8.59 -1.31 -7.29
CA PHE A 98 9.07 -2.70 -7.20
C PHE A 98 9.20 -3.18 -5.75
N ASP A 99 9.80 -2.37 -4.89
CA ASP A 99 9.98 -2.67 -3.46
C ASP A 99 8.63 -2.83 -2.75
N LEU A 100 7.59 -2.12 -3.19
CA LEU A 100 6.27 -2.20 -2.59
C LEU A 100 5.48 -3.41 -3.12
N VAL A 101 5.49 -3.66 -4.42
CA VAL A 101 4.78 -4.80 -5.03
C VAL A 101 5.39 -6.15 -4.65
N THR A 102 6.68 -6.19 -4.37
CA THR A 102 7.38 -7.43 -3.94
C THR A 102 7.12 -7.75 -2.46
N LYS A 103 6.67 -6.77 -1.65
CA LYS A 103 6.31 -7.01 -0.26
C LYS A 103 5.05 -7.87 -0.17
N LYS A 104 4.97 -8.63 0.93
CA LYS A 104 3.76 -9.38 1.30
C LYS A 104 2.55 -8.44 1.33
N ASP A 105 1.45 -8.90 0.72
CA ASP A 105 0.18 -8.16 0.61
C ASP A 105 0.34 -6.71 0.17
N MET A 106 1.28 -6.43 -0.75
CA MET A 106 1.58 -5.09 -1.27
C MET A 106 1.99 -4.09 -0.17
N GLY A 107 2.56 -4.57 0.93
CA GLY A 107 2.90 -3.74 2.09
C GLY A 107 1.69 -3.37 2.96
N GLN A 108 0.59 -4.13 2.88
CA GLN A 108 -0.52 -4.01 3.80
C GLN A 108 -0.03 -4.06 5.26
N LEU A 109 -0.57 -3.17 6.08
CA LEU A 109 -0.31 -3.19 7.51
C LEU A 109 -1.02 -4.40 8.14
N HIS A 110 -0.26 -5.28 8.77
CA HIS A 110 -0.79 -6.45 9.46
C HIS A 110 -0.77 -6.23 10.97
N PRO A 111 -1.70 -6.85 11.71
CA PRO A 111 -1.65 -6.86 13.16
C PRO A 111 -0.61 -7.88 13.65
N ASN A 112 -0.27 -7.82 14.94
CA ASN A 112 0.65 -8.79 15.53
C ASN A 112 -0.09 -10.09 15.92
N TRP A 113 -0.19 -11.02 14.97
CA TRP A 113 -0.85 -12.32 15.18
C TRP A 113 -0.14 -13.18 16.23
N LYS A 114 -0.88 -13.93 17.04
CA LYS A 114 -0.29 -14.91 17.96
C LYS A 114 0.44 -16.04 17.23
N ASN A 115 -0.13 -16.48 16.09
CA ASN A 115 0.43 -17.52 15.23
C ASN A 115 0.51 -17.01 13.77
N PRO A 116 1.65 -16.46 13.33
CA PRO A 116 1.75 -15.82 12.01
C PRO A 116 1.52 -16.80 10.85
N GLU A 117 1.96 -18.06 10.98
CA GLU A 117 1.82 -19.07 9.92
C GLU A 117 0.36 -19.45 9.63
N LYS A 118 -0.48 -19.45 10.67
CA LYS A 118 -1.91 -19.78 10.55
C LYS A 118 -2.71 -18.67 9.86
N HIS A 119 -2.25 -17.44 9.99
CA HIS A 119 -2.89 -16.24 9.46
C HIS A 119 -2.19 -15.71 8.19
N ASP A 120 -1.28 -16.48 7.62
CA ASP A 120 -0.67 -16.19 6.33
C ASP A 120 -1.62 -16.58 5.18
N GLY A 121 -1.87 -15.66 4.26
CA GLY A 121 -2.75 -15.87 3.10
C GLY A 121 -4.26 -15.79 3.35
N TRP A 122 -4.70 -15.48 4.59
CA TRP A 122 -6.10 -15.30 4.97
C TRP A 122 -6.31 -13.97 5.68
#